data_AF-A0A7W0CVB1-F1
#
_entry.id   AF-A0A7W0CVB1-F1
#
_cell.length_a   1.000
_cell.length_b   1.000
_cell.length_c   1.000
_cell.angle_alpha   90.00
_cell.angle_beta   90.00
_cell.angle_gamma   90.00
#
_symmetry.space_group_name_H-M   'P 1'
#
loop_
_entity.id
_entity.type
_entity.pdbx_description
1 polymer ?
#
loop_
_entity_poly.entity_id
_entity_poly.type
_entity_poly.pdbx_seq_one_letter_code
_entity_poly.pdbx_strand_id
1 'polypeptide(L)' 'DQDPSAWQPPLAPFRCAYAKSWVDVKFDWGLTLQQAEKTALQAMLATC' A
#
# COMPACT_ATOMS: atom_id res chain seq x y z
N ASP A 1 -3.25 -12.19 -7.27
CA ASP A 1 -2.95 -10.76 -7.02
C ASP A 1 -1.60 -10.60 -6.37
N GLN A 2 -0.83 -9.61 -6.81
CA GLN A 2 0.37 -9.16 -6.10
C GLN A 2 -0.06 -7.99 -5.21
N ASP A 3 -0.07 -8.20 -3.91
CA ASP A 3 -0.37 -7.15 -2.94
C ASP A 3 0.88 -6.25 -2.69
N PRO A 4 0.75 -5.13 -1.94
CA PRO A 4 1.86 -4.22 -1.66
C PRO A 4 3.06 -4.85 -0.94
N SER A 5 2.91 -6.04 -0.37
CA SER A 5 4.00 -6.80 0.24
C SER A 5 4.79 -7.62 -0.79
N ALA A 6 4.12 -8.07 -1.86
CA ALA A 6 4.74 -8.81 -2.96
C ALA A 6 5.34 -7.88 -4.03
N TRP A 7 4.71 -6.73 -4.28
CA TRP A 7 5.17 -5.79 -5.31
C TRP A 7 4.96 -4.34 -4.90
N GLN A 8 5.92 -3.48 -5.26
CA GLN A 8 5.89 -2.04 -5.03
C GLN A 8 6.36 -1.29 -6.27
N PRO A 9 5.88 -0.04 -6.49
CA PRO A 9 6.40 0.81 -7.55
C PRO A 9 7.92 1.02 -7.40
N PRO A 10 8.71 0.85 -8.47
CA PRO A 10 10.17 1.04 -8.42
C PRO A 10 10.53 2.51 -8.11
N LEU A 11 9.68 3.44 -8.52
CA LEU A 11 9.84 4.88 -8.29
C LEU A 11 9.35 5.24 -6.88
N ALA A 12 10.27 5.65 -6.01
CA ALA A 12 9.96 6.07 -4.64
C ALA A 12 8.87 7.17 -4.55
N PRO A 13 8.86 8.22 -5.39
CA PRO A 13 7.81 9.25 -5.34
C PRO A 13 6.39 8.71 -5.55
N PHE A 14 6.26 7.61 -6.32
CA PHE A 14 4.97 6.97 -6.61
C PHE A 14 4.51 6.02 -5.51
N ARG A 15 5.41 5.56 -4.62
CA ARG A 15 5.04 4.64 -3.53
C ARG A 15 4.05 5.28 -2.56
N CYS A 16 4.19 6.59 -2.32
CA CYS A 16 3.28 7.34 -1.46
C CYS A 16 1.84 7.36 -2.02
N ALA A 17 1.71 7.74 -3.29
CA ALA A 17 0.41 7.79 -3.97
C ALA A 17 -0.21 6.39 -4.07
N TYR A 18 0.58 5.40 -4.45
CA TYR A 18 0.15 4.01 -4.51
C TYR A 18 -0.37 3.50 -3.16
N ALA A 19 0.36 3.75 -2.07
CA ALA A 19 -0.04 3.30 -0.75
C ALA A 19 -1.35 3.93 -0.29
N LYS A 20 -1.57 5.23 -0.56
CA LYS A 20 -2.84 5.90 -0.27
C LYS A 20 -3.99 5.29 -1.06
N SER A 21 -3.85 5.17 -2.39
CA SER A 21 -4.88 4.58 -3.25
C SER A 21 -5.25 3.15 -2.85
N TRP A 22 -4.27 2.35 -2.41
CA TRP A 22 -4.53 0.99 -1.95
C TRP A 22 -5.37 0.96 -0.65
N VAL A 23 -5.04 1.84 0.30
CA VAL A 23 -5.81 1.99 1.54
C VAL A 23 -7.23 2.48 1.24
N ASP A 24 -7.38 3.46 0.35
CA ASP A 24 -8.68 4.01 -0.05
C ASP A 24 -9.56 2.93 -0.68
N VAL A 25 -9.03 2.13 -1.62
CA VAL A 25 -9.77 1.01 -2.22
C VAL A 25 -10.16 -0.02 -1.15
N LYS A 26 -9.27 -0.39 -0.22
CA LYS A 26 -9.67 -1.36 0.81
C LYS A 26 -10.75 -0.79 1.73
N PHE A 27 -10.66 0.49 2.08
CA PHE A 27 -11.63 1.17 2.92
C PHE A 27 -13.01 1.28 2.25
N ASP A 28 -13.07 1.76 1.02
CA ASP A 28 -14.32 1.96 0.26
C ASP A 28 -15.10 0.66 0.07
N TRP A 29 -14.37 -0.45 -0.07
CA TRP A 29 -14.94 -1.77 -0.27
C TRP A 29 -15.10 -2.57 1.03
N GLY A 30 -14.76 -2.00 2.19
CA GLY A 30 -14.82 -2.66 3.49
C GLY A 30 -13.92 -3.90 3.61
N LEU A 31 -12.82 -3.93 2.85
CA LEU A 31 -11.87 -5.03 2.82
C LEU A 31 -10.80 -4.88 3.88
N THR A 32 -10.39 -6.01 4.47
CA THR A 32 -9.35 -6.04 5.50
C THR A 32 -7.95 -6.08 4.89
N LEU A 33 -7.03 -5.29 5.47
CA LEU A 33 -5.60 -5.41 5.19
C LEU A 33 -5.00 -6.58 5.97
N GLN A 34 -4.20 -7.38 5.29
CA GLN A 34 -3.36 -8.38 5.91
C GLN A 34 -2.19 -7.70 6.64
N GLN A 35 -1.61 -8.38 7.62
CA GLN A 35 -0.52 -7.80 8.42
C GLN A 35 0.70 -7.40 7.56
N ALA A 36 1.06 -8.23 6.57
CA ALA A 36 2.17 -7.97 5.66
C ALA A 36 1.91 -6.74 4.76
N GLU A 37 0.70 -6.63 4.20
CA GLU A 37 0.27 -5.46 3.41
C GLU A 37 0.35 -4.19 4.24
N LYS A 38 -0.15 -4.23 5.48
CA LYS A 38 -0.13 -3.08 6.40
C LYS A 38 1.29 -2.60 6.67
N THR A 39 2.22 -3.51 6.98
CA THR A 39 3.63 -3.17 7.19
C THR A 39 4.25 -2.56 5.94
N ALA A 40 4.00 -3.13 4.76
CA ALA A 40 4.53 -2.60 3.50
C ALA A 40 3.99 -1.20 3.18
N LEU A 41 2.68 -0.98 3.35
CA LEU A 41 2.05 0.32 3.17
C LEU A 41 2.59 1.36 4.15
N GLN A 42 2.77 1.00 5.42
CA GLN A 42 3.37 1.89 6.42
C GLN A 42 4.81 2.29 6.04
N ALA A 43 5.62 1.33 5.57
CA ALA A 43 6.98 1.61 5.13
C ALA A 43 6.99 2.56 3.92
N MET A 44 6.08 2.37 2.95
CA MET A 44 5.95 3.29 1.81
C MET A 44 5.53 4.70 2.26
N LEU A 45 4.55 4.79 3.16
CA LEU A 45 4.05 6.06 3.69
C LEU A 45 5.08 6.81 4.55
N ALA A 46 6.02 6.10 5.18
CA ALA A 46 7.12 6.70 5.95
C ALA A 46 8.23 7.30 5.07
N THR A 47 8.22 7.00 3.76
CA THR A 47 9.17 7.56 2.77
C THR A 47 8.55 8.66 1.91
N CYS A 48 7.28 8.99 2.19
CA CYS A 48 6.74 10.31 1.90
C CYS A 48 7.39 11.33 2.87
#